data_AF-A0A382YBH0-F1
#
_entry.id   AF-A0A382YBH0-F1
#
_cell.length_a   1.000
_cell.length_b   1.000
_cell.length_c   1.000
_cell.angle_alpha   90.00
_cell.angle_beta   90.00
_cell.angle_gamma   90.00
#
_symmetry.space_group_name_H-M   'P 1'
#
loop_
_entity.id
_entity.type
_entity.pdbx_description
1 polymer ?
#
loop_
_entity_poly.entity_id
_entity_poly.type
_entity_poly.pdbx_seq_one_letter_code
_entity_poly.pdbx_strand_id
1 'polypeptide(L)'
;MKNCLKKLNEDGYVVIPSLIDIDRLEAFYDTYVKFLLNVAKHIGLNPTNDSNYYLRHQLIIEIYAKSSDAGAFIYDTFNRHVSFYSFFDDKKILEVAALLCNAKTIDDLAVTEHQFFISPPKAEGDKNLLGWHQDSGYFSEFSSRFDSLTCWFALEECTSGDGALWVVKGSHKSGSIEHKSNKFGIHKDTEIDKRGSV
;
A
#
# COMPACT_ATOMS: atom_id res chain seq x y z
N MET A 1 -18.22 10.74 11.24
CA MET A 1 -16.85 10.99 11.74
C MET A 1 -16.67 10.79 13.25
N LYS A 2 -17.47 11.38 14.16
CA LYS A 2 -17.31 11.12 15.63
C LYS A 2 -17.31 9.64 16.02
N ASN A 3 -18.15 8.82 15.36
CA ASN A 3 -18.17 7.37 15.57
C ASN A 3 -16.87 6.68 15.08
N CYS A 4 -16.22 7.20 14.04
CA CYS A 4 -14.96 6.66 13.53
C CYS A 4 -13.82 6.84 14.55
N LEU A 5 -13.71 8.03 15.13
CA LEU A 5 -12.70 8.31 16.16
C LEU A 5 -12.92 7.43 17.40
N LYS A 6 -14.17 7.25 17.83
CA LYS A 6 -14.50 6.34 18.93
C LYS A 6 -14.06 4.90 18.62
N LYS A 7 -14.39 4.39 17.44
CA LYS A 7 -13.96 3.05 17.00
C LYS A 7 -12.45 2.92 16.94
N LEU A 8 -11.74 3.89 16.38
CA LEU A 8 -10.29 3.89 16.31
C LEU A 8 -9.67 3.79 17.72
N ASN A 9 -10.16 4.58 18.68
CA ASN A 9 -9.69 4.54 20.06
C ASN A 9 -10.01 3.19 20.75
N GLU A 10 -11.16 2.60 20.46
CA GLU A 10 -11.59 1.32 21.05
C GLU A 10 -10.83 0.13 20.45
N ASP A 11 -10.72 0.08 19.12
CA ASP A 11 -10.35 -1.11 18.36
C ASP A 11 -8.95 -1.03 17.72
N GLY A 12 -8.36 0.16 17.64
CA GLY A 12 -7.05 0.37 17.02
C GLY A 12 -7.09 0.48 15.49
N TYR A 13 -8.29 0.35 14.90
CA TYR A 13 -8.52 0.57 13.48
C TYR A 13 -9.96 1.03 13.22
N VAL A 14 -10.19 1.59 12.05
CA VAL A 14 -11.54 1.92 11.57
C VAL A 14 -11.62 1.74 10.05
N VAL A 15 -12.69 1.12 9.58
CA VAL A 15 -13.00 1.01 8.14
C VAL A 15 -13.98 2.11 7.75
N ILE A 16 -13.62 2.89 6.74
CA ILE A 16 -14.44 3.99 6.22
C ILE A 16 -14.81 3.65 4.77
N PRO A 17 -16.00 3.08 4.52
CA PRO A 17 -16.43 2.74 3.17
C PRO A 17 -16.65 4.01 2.34
N SER A 18 -16.40 3.91 1.03
CA SER A 18 -16.71 4.97 0.07
C SER A 18 -16.06 6.32 0.41
N LEU A 19 -14.85 6.28 0.98
CA LEU A 19 -14.06 7.49 1.24
C LEU A 19 -13.62 8.16 -0.07
N ILE A 20 -13.20 7.35 -1.04
CA ILE A 20 -12.77 7.76 -2.38
C ILE A 20 -13.93 7.67 -3.36
N ASP A 21 -14.02 8.64 -4.26
CA ASP A 21 -14.94 8.62 -5.39
C ASP A 21 -14.54 7.53 -6.39
N ILE A 22 -15.51 6.74 -6.86
CA ILE A 22 -15.26 5.65 -7.80
C ILE A 22 -14.65 6.16 -9.11
N ASP A 23 -15.05 7.33 -9.60
CA ASP A 23 -14.53 7.89 -10.85
C ASP A 23 -13.05 8.27 -10.71
N ARG A 24 -12.65 8.70 -9.51
CA ARG A 24 -11.24 8.99 -9.20
C ARG A 24 -10.41 7.71 -9.15
N LEU A 25 -10.95 6.66 -8.53
CA LEU A 25 -10.30 5.36 -8.47
C LEU A 25 -10.10 4.79 -9.89
N GLU A 26 -11.12 4.88 -10.74
CA GLU A 26 -11.05 4.46 -12.14
C GLU A 26 -10.03 5.31 -12.94
N ALA A 27 -9.97 6.63 -12.74
CA ALA A 27 -8.96 7.48 -13.38
C ALA A 27 -7.51 7.13 -12.94
N PHE A 28 -7.33 6.74 -11.68
CA PHE A 28 -6.06 6.21 -11.19
C PHE A 28 -5.69 4.91 -11.92
N TYR A 29 -6.64 4.00 -12.10
CA TYR A 29 -6.45 2.76 -12.86
C TYR A 29 -6.13 2.99 -14.32
N ASP A 30 -6.81 3.91 -14.99
CA ASP A 30 -6.50 4.26 -16.37
C ASP A 30 -5.05 4.71 -16.51
N THR A 31 -4.54 5.45 -15.53
CA THR A 31 -3.15 5.89 -15.50
C THR A 31 -2.19 4.72 -15.27
N TYR A 32 -2.51 3.84 -14.32
CA TYR A 32 -1.74 2.61 -14.06
C TYR A 32 -1.69 1.69 -15.29
N VAL A 33 -2.83 1.43 -15.93
CA VAL A 33 -2.93 0.58 -17.12
C VAL A 33 -2.15 1.18 -18.29
N LYS A 34 -2.24 2.50 -18.53
CA LYS A 34 -1.41 3.17 -19.55
C LYS A 34 0.08 2.98 -19.27
N PHE A 35 0.49 3.06 -18.00
CA PHE A 35 1.87 2.82 -17.60
C PHE A 35 2.30 1.38 -17.89
N LEU A 36 1.48 0.38 -17.52
CA LEU A 36 1.74 -1.04 -17.82
C LEU A 36 1.85 -1.30 -19.33
N LEU A 37 0.93 -0.75 -20.14
CA LEU A 37 0.93 -0.91 -21.59
C LEU A 37 2.20 -0.33 -22.24
N ASN A 38 2.67 0.82 -21.75
CA ASN A 38 3.92 1.41 -22.23
C ASN A 38 5.13 0.52 -21.92
N VAL A 39 5.21 -0.04 -20.71
CA VAL A 39 6.28 -0.98 -20.33
C VAL A 39 6.19 -2.26 -21.16
N ALA A 40 4.99 -2.84 -21.29
CA ALA A 40 4.74 -4.03 -22.11
C ALA A 40 5.23 -3.81 -23.56
N LYS A 41 4.88 -2.69 -24.17
CA LYS A 41 5.35 -2.31 -25.51
C LYS A 41 6.87 -2.23 -25.59
N HIS A 42 7.53 -1.65 -24.58
CA HIS A 42 8.98 -1.50 -24.56
C HIS A 42 9.71 -2.85 -24.53
N ILE A 43 9.17 -3.84 -23.82
CA ILE A 43 9.71 -5.21 -23.79
C ILE A 43 9.15 -6.10 -24.92
N GLY A 44 8.43 -5.53 -25.89
CA GLY A 44 7.81 -6.24 -27.01
C GLY A 44 6.75 -7.26 -26.58
N LEU A 45 6.08 -7.06 -25.43
CA LEU A 45 4.91 -7.83 -25.01
C LEU A 45 3.65 -7.17 -25.59
N ASN A 46 2.87 -7.96 -26.33
CA ASN A 46 1.57 -7.54 -26.82
C ASN A 46 0.47 -8.13 -25.93
N PRO A 47 -0.39 -7.29 -25.32
CA PRO A 47 -1.57 -7.73 -24.59
C PRO A 47 -2.42 -8.73 -25.38
N THR A 48 -2.87 -9.79 -24.74
CA THR A 48 -3.72 -10.83 -25.38
C THR A 48 -5.22 -10.54 -25.28
N ASN A 49 -5.60 -9.56 -24.46
CA ASN A 49 -6.96 -9.13 -24.16
C ASN A 49 -6.92 -7.64 -23.74
N ASP A 50 -8.06 -6.95 -23.81
CA ASP A 50 -8.27 -5.55 -23.43
C ASP A 50 -9.27 -5.35 -22.27
N SER A 51 -9.80 -6.42 -21.69
CA SER A 51 -10.70 -6.33 -20.53
C SER A 51 -10.01 -5.67 -19.32
N ASN A 52 -10.77 -4.91 -18.54
CA ASN A 52 -10.27 -4.24 -17.33
C ASN A 52 -9.59 -5.21 -16.36
N TYR A 53 -10.19 -6.38 -16.13
CA TYR A 53 -9.59 -7.41 -15.28
C TYR A 53 -8.22 -7.85 -15.79
N TYR A 54 -8.11 -8.15 -17.08
CA TYR A 54 -6.84 -8.55 -17.67
C TYR A 54 -5.78 -7.44 -17.55
N LEU A 55 -6.12 -6.22 -17.94
CA LEU A 55 -5.17 -5.10 -17.96
C LEU A 55 -4.70 -4.69 -16.56
N ARG A 56 -5.55 -4.80 -15.53
CA ARG A 56 -5.21 -4.45 -14.15
C ARG A 56 -4.45 -5.57 -13.42
N HIS A 57 -4.72 -6.83 -13.73
CA HIS A 57 -4.23 -7.97 -12.94
C HIS A 57 -3.31 -8.92 -13.69
N GLN A 58 -3.65 -9.31 -14.91
CA GLN A 58 -2.93 -10.35 -15.65
C GLN A 58 -1.74 -9.77 -16.41
N LEU A 59 -1.87 -8.57 -16.96
CA LEU A 59 -0.80 -7.93 -17.72
C LEU A 59 0.49 -7.77 -16.91
N ILE A 60 0.39 -7.38 -15.62
CA ILE A 60 1.58 -7.26 -14.76
C ILE A 60 2.27 -8.62 -14.53
N ILE A 61 1.51 -9.71 -14.42
CA ILE A 61 2.05 -11.07 -14.28
C ILE A 61 2.80 -11.45 -15.56
N GLU A 62 2.23 -11.19 -16.72
CA GLU A 62 2.87 -11.46 -18.02
C GLU A 62 4.13 -10.61 -18.21
N ILE A 63 4.13 -9.36 -17.74
CA ILE A 63 5.33 -8.50 -17.75
C ILE A 63 6.43 -9.12 -16.88
N TYR A 64 6.14 -9.52 -15.64
CA TYR A 64 7.11 -10.19 -14.77
C TYR A 64 7.65 -11.48 -15.39
N ALA A 65 6.77 -12.30 -15.99
CA ALA A 65 7.15 -13.55 -16.64
C ALA A 65 8.08 -13.32 -17.85
N LYS A 66 7.88 -12.23 -18.58
CA LYS A 66 8.74 -11.87 -19.72
C LYS A 66 10.04 -11.20 -19.30
N SER A 67 10.01 -10.34 -18.29
CA SER A 67 11.15 -9.60 -17.76
C SER A 67 10.92 -9.21 -16.30
N SER A 68 11.63 -9.87 -15.39
CA SER A 68 11.60 -9.53 -13.96
C SER A 68 12.01 -8.08 -13.70
N ASP A 69 12.99 -7.58 -14.45
CA ASP A 69 13.49 -6.20 -14.32
C ASP A 69 12.43 -5.18 -14.72
N ALA A 70 11.64 -5.46 -15.76
CA ALA A 70 10.52 -4.60 -16.15
C ALA A 70 9.42 -4.58 -15.09
N GLY A 71 9.13 -5.72 -14.46
CA GLY A 71 8.21 -5.79 -13.33
C GLY A 71 8.71 -5.01 -12.11
N ALA A 72 9.99 -5.17 -11.74
CA ALA A 72 10.62 -4.40 -10.67
C ALA A 72 10.62 -2.89 -10.96
N PHE A 73 10.94 -2.50 -12.19
CA PHE A 73 10.85 -1.12 -12.65
C PHE A 73 9.45 -0.54 -12.46
N ILE A 74 8.39 -1.32 -12.77
CA ILE A 74 7.01 -0.88 -12.55
C ILE A 74 6.75 -0.62 -11.07
N TYR A 75 7.11 -1.57 -10.21
CA TYR A 75 6.90 -1.44 -8.77
C TYR A 75 7.60 -0.19 -8.23
N ASP A 76 8.89 -0.01 -8.51
CA ASP A 76 9.68 1.11 -7.98
C ASP A 76 9.26 2.45 -8.56
N THR A 77 8.91 2.49 -9.84
CA THR A 77 8.63 3.75 -10.53
C THR A 77 7.21 4.22 -10.31
N PHE A 78 6.22 3.31 -10.29
CA PHE A 78 4.84 3.70 -10.13
C PHE A 78 4.54 4.23 -8.72
N ASN A 79 5.26 3.72 -7.71
CA ASN A 79 5.29 4.28 -6.35
C ASN A 79 5.72 5.75 -6.29
N ARG A 80 6.39 6.26 -7.33
CA ARG A 80 6.80 7.67 -7.46
C ARG A 80 6.02 8.42 -8.53
N HIS A 81 4.99 7.82 -9.11
CA HIS A 81 4.23 8.43 -10.19
C HIS A 81 3.38 9.59 -9.65
N VAL A 82 3.32 10.69 -10.41
CA VAL A 82 2.58 11.91 -9.99
C VAL A 82 1.10 11.63 -9.70
N SER A 83 0.48 10.71 -10.45
CA SER A 83 -0.91 10.32 -10.19
C SER A 83 -1.08 9.61 -8.85
N PHE A 84 -0.07 8.86 -8.41
CA PHE A 84 -0.08 8.17 -7.13
C PHE A 84 -0.01 9.15 -5.97
N TYR A 85 0.92 10.12 -5.99
CA TYR A 85 0.93 11.18 -4.97
C TYR A 85 -0.36 11.99 -4.96
N SER A 86 -0.81 12.43 -6.14
CA SER A 86 -2.06 13.21 -6.26
C SER A 86 -3.29 12.46 -5.76
N PHE A 87 -3.27 11.12 -5.73
CA PHE A 87 -4.36 10.31 -5.19
C PHE A 87 -4.52 10.51 -3.68
N PHE A 88 -3.41 10.61 -2.92
CA PHE A 88 -3.44 10.83 -1.47
C PHE A 88 -3.60 12.29 -1.07
N ASP A 89 -3.22 13.23 -1.94
CA ASP A 89 -3.43 14.66 -1.74
C ASP A 89 -4.90 15.10 -1.87
N ASP A 90 -5.84 14.15 -1.83
CA ASP A 90 -7.25 14.48 -1.72
C ASP A 90 -7.56 15.20 -0.42
N LYS A 91 -8.24 16.34 -0.53
CA LYS A 91 -8.65 17.11 0.65
C LYS A 91 -9.53 16.31 1.61
N LYS A 92 -10.46 15.49 1.11
CA LYS A 92 -11.35 14.70 1.98
C LYS A 92 -10.58 13.58 2.69
N ILE A 93 -9.61 12.94 2.02
CA ILE A 93 -8.69 11.99 2.66
C ILE A 93 -7.87 12.69 3.75
N LEU A 94 -7.23 13.81 3.43
CA LEU A 94 -6.37 14.54 4.38
C LEU A 94 -7.15 15.09 5.58
N GLU A 95 -8.37 15.59 5.39
CA GLU A 95 -9.24 16.03 6.48
C GLU A 95 -9.65 14.87 7.41
N VAL A 96 -9.92 13.69 6.84
CA VAL A 96 -10.20 12.48 7.62
C VAL A 96 -8.96 12.03 8.38
N ALA A 97 -7.79 12.01 7.74
CA ALA A 97 -6.52 11.68 8.38
C ALA A 97 -6.22 12.66 9.53
N ALA A 98 -6.38 13.97 9.31
CA ALA A 98 -6.16 14.99 10.32
C ALA A 98 -7.05 14.77 11.55
N LEU A 99 -8.34 14.51 11.33
CA LEU A 99 -9.26 14.21 12.42
C LEU A 99 -8.85 12.95 13.21
N LEU A 100 -8.44 11.89 12.52
CA LEU A 100 -8.08 10.62 13.16
C LEU A 100 -6.72 10.68 13.87
N CYS A 101 -5.78 11.49 13.37
CA CYS A 101 -4.53 11.83 14.04
C CYS A 101 -4.67 12.83 15.19
N ASN A 102 -5.88 13.35 15.44
CA ASN A 102 -6.10 14.46 16.38
C ASN A 102 -5.27 15.73 16.04
N ALA A 103 -5.02 15.95 14.75
CA ALA A 103 -4.41 17.17 14.22
C ALA A 103 -5.45 18.31 14.15
N LYS A 104 -5.00 19.57 14.21
CA LYS A 104 -5.93 20.72 14.15
C LYS A 104 -6.30 21.03 12.71
N THR A 105 -5.32 20.98 11.80
CA THR A 105 -5.52 21.17 10.37
C THR A 105 -4.74 20.13 9.58
N ILE A 106 -4.97 20.09 8.26
CA ILE A 106 -4.18 19.27 7.34
C ILE A 106 -2.70 19.69 7.32
N ASP A 107 -2.38 20.93 7.69
CA ASP A 107 -1.01 21.45 7.70
C ASP A 107 -0.18 20.91 8.87
N ASP A 108 -0.84 20.34 9.88
CA ASP A 108 -0.18 19.64 11.00
C ASP A 108 0.17 18.18 10.66
N LEU A 109 -0.22 17.68 9.47
CA LEU A 109 0.10 16.33 9.03
C LEU A 109 1.45 16.29 8.32
N ALA A 110 2.20 15.23 8.59
CA ALA A 110 3.34 14.82 7.78
C ALA A 110 3.10 13.41 7.27
N VAL A 111 3.34 13.18 5.97
CA VAL A 111 3.36 11.84 5.39
C VAL A 111 4.79 11.34 5.38
N THR A 112 5.05 10.23 6.05
CA THR A 112 6.39 9.63 6.16
C THR A 112 6.74 8.78 4.95
N GLU A 113 5.78 7.99 4.45
CA GLU A 113 5.96 7.08 3.33
C GLU A 113 4.64 6.89 2.58
N HIS A 114 4.74 6.73 1.25
CA HIS A 114 3.64 6.22 0.43
C HIS A 114 4.06 4.89 -0.17
N GLN A 115 3.16 3.91 -0.16
CA GLN A 115 3.44 2.60 -0.75
C GLN A 115 2.23 2.07 -1.54
N PHE A 116 2.45 1.82 -2.83
CA PHE A 116 1.60 1.08 -3.74
C PHE A 116 2.04 -0.37 -3.73
N PHE A 117 1.18 -1.25 -3.19
CA PHE A 117 1.44 -2.68 -3.14
C PHE A 117 0.90 -3.37 -4.39
N ILE A 118 1.79 -4.02 -5.13
CA ILE A 118 1.43 -4.98 -6.19
C ILE A 118 1.87 -6.35 -5.68
N SER A 119 0.92 -7.27 -5.53
CA SER A 119 1.20 -8.64 -5.07
C SER A 119 0.69 -9.67 -6.08
N PRO A 120 1.48 -10.02 -7.11
CA PRO A 120 1.10 -11.04 -8.07
C PRO A 120 0.95 -12.41 -7.40
N PRO A 121 -0.07 -13.21 -7.76
CA PRO A 121 -0.21 -14.57 -7.27
C PRO A 121 1.01 -15.41 -7.73
N LYS A 122 1.64 -16.11 -6.78
CA LYS A 122 2.85 -16.93 -6.97
C LYS A 122 4.16 -16.17 -7.25
N ALA A 123 4.42 -15.05 -6.58
CA ALA A 123 5.82 -14.66 -6.37
C ALA A 123 6.50 -15.81 -5.60
N GLU A 124 7.17 -16.72 -6.31
CA GLU A 124 7.73 -17.94 -5.74
C GLU A 124 8.67 -17.59 -4.59
N GLY A 125 8.38 -18.12 -3.40
CA GLY A 125 9.16 -17.90 -2.19
C GLY A 125 8.78 -16.65 -1.39
N ASP A 126 7.55 -16.57 -0.86
CA ASP A 126 7.17 -15.94 0.44
C ASP A 126 7.62 -14.50 0.77
N LYS A 127 8.30 -13.79 -0.13
CA LYS A 127 8.94 -12.49 0.12
C LYS A 127 7.97 -11.34 0.39
N ASN A 128 6.74 -11.47 -0.10
CA ASN A 128 5.69 -10.45 0.02
C ASN A 128 4.68 -10.75 1.13
N LEU A 129 4.77 -11.90 1.80
CA LEU A 129 3.96 -12.14 2.99
C LEU A 129 4.53 -11.31 4.14
N LEU A 130 3.67 -10.52 4.78
CA LEU A 130 4.03 -9.77 5.97
C LEU A 130 3.53 -10.55 7.19
N GLY A 131 4.46 -10.97 8.05
CA GLY A 131 4.10 -11.55 9.35
C GLY A 131 3.47 -10.50 10.28
N TRP A 132 2.93 -10.94 11.41
CA TRP A 132 2.43 -10.03 12.44
C TRP A 132 3.51 -9.03 12.87
N HIS A 133 3.17 -7.74 12.85
CA HIS A 133 4.06 -6.64 13.24
C HIS A 133 3.27 -5.43 13.76
N GLN A 134 3.98 -4.47 14.35
CA GLN A 134 3.49 -3.13 14.67
C GLN A 134 4.28 -2.12 13.86
N ASP A 135 3.61 -1.28 13.06
CA ASP A 135 4.27 -0.25 12.24
C ASP A 135 5.13 0.71 13.08
N SER A 136 4.68 1.02 14.30
CA SER A 136 5.41 1.86 15.25
C SER A 136 6.81 1.33 15.59
N GLY A 137 7.07 0.03 15.40
CA GLY A 137 8.39 -0.57 15.58
C GLY A 137 9.41 -0.18 14.51
N TYR A 138 8.96 0.21 13.31
CA TYR A 138 9.83 0.62 12.20
C TYR A 138 10.11 2.14 12.16
N PHE A 139 9.24 2.95 12.77
CA PHE A 139 9.34 4.42 12.72
C PHE A 139 9.77 5.03 14.08
N SER A 140 10.60 4.31 14.83
CA SER A 140 10.95 4.64 16.22
C SER A 140 11.82 5.89 16.41
N GLU A 141 12.39 6.43 15.33
CA GLU A 141 13.37 7.52 15.37
C GLU A 141 12.73 8.91 15.51
N PHE A 142 11.41 9.03 15.29
CA PHE A 142 10.67 10.27 15.45
C PHE A 142 9.76 10.19 16.67
N SER A 143 9.64 11.30 17.42
CA SER A 143 9.02 11.39 18.75
C SER A 143 7.52 11.07 18.83
N SER A 144 6.87 10.67 17.74
CA SER A 144 5.42 10.47 17.62
C SER A 144 5.01 9.04 17.25
N ARG A 145 5.78 8.00 17.63
CA ARG A 145 5.43 6.59 17.36
C ARG A 145 4.03 6.14 17.79
N PHE A 146 3.36 6.93 18.64
CA PHE A 146 2.01 6.68 19.14
C PHE A 146 0.96 7.66 18.59
N ASP A 147 1.39 8.69 17.86
CA ASP A 147 0.53 9.72 17.26
C ASP A 147 0.56 9.64 15.72
N SER A 148 0.88 8.47 15.16
CA SER A 148 0.83 8.18 13.73
C SER A 148 -0.26 7.17 13.39
N LEU A 149 -0.71 7.20 12.14
CA LEU A 149 -1.65 6.21 11.60
C LEU A 149 -1.20 5.77 10.21
N THR A 150 -1.58 4.54 9.86
CA THR A 150 -1.43 4.00 8.51
C THR A 150 -2.78 4.07 7.81
N CYS A 151 -2.85 4.82 6.69
CA CYS A 151 -4.01 4.83 5.81
C CYS A 151 -3.85 3.77 4.73
N TRP A 152 -4.68 2.73 4.77
CA TRP A 152 -4.71 1.70 3.73
C TRP A 152 -5.98 1.80 2.89
N PHE A 153 -5.82 1.74 1.57
CA PHE A 153 -6.92 1.85 0.62
C PHE A 153 -7.01 0.58 -0.22
N ALA A 154 -8.14 -0.11 -0.14
CA ALA A 154 -8.49 -1.15 -1.10
C ALA A 154 -8.78 -0.47 -2.44
N LEU A 155 -7.94 -0.73 -3.43
CA LEU A 155 -8.15 -0.21 -4.79
C LEU A 155 -9.00 -1.19 -5.62
N GLU A 156 -8.98 -2.48 -5.28
CA GLU A 156 -9.90 -3.49 -5.81
C GLU A 156 -10.73 -4.10 -4.68
N GLU A 157 -11.73 -4.89 -5.06
CA GLU A 157 -12.40 -5.77 -4.11
C GLU A 157 -11.36 -6.67 -3.42
N CYS A 158 -11.35 -6.62 -2.08
CA CYS A 158 -10.37 -7.31 -1.26
C CYS A 158 -11.09 -8.21 -0.28
N THR A 159 -11.06 -9.52 -0.53
CA THR A 159 -11.65 -10.54 0.33
C THR A 159 -10.59 -11.15 1.26
N SER A 160 -11.02 -11.93 2.25
CA SER A 160 -10.09 -12.67 3.11
C SER A 160 -9.17 -13.65 2.34
N GLY A 161 -9.55 -14.03 1.12
CA GLY A 161 -8.74 -14.89 0.25
C GLY A 161 -7.69 -14.15 -0.60
N ASP A 162 -7.84 -12.83 -0.77
CA ASP A 162 -7.09 -12.03 -1.75
C ASP A 162 -6.11 -11.06 -1.10
N GLY A 163 -5.64 -11.37 0.11
CA GLY A 163 -4.64 -10.57 0.82
C GLY A 163 -5.20 -9.37 1.60
N ALA A 164 -6.47 -9.42 2.01
CA ALA A 164 -7.02 -8.43 2.93
C ALA A 164 -6.19 -8.32 4.22
N LEU A 165 -6.10 -7.11 4.79
CA LEU A 165 -5.38 -6.87 6.04
C LEU A 165 -6.05 -7.60 7.22
N TRP A 166 -5.21 -8.16 8.09
CA TRP A 166 -5.62 -8.74 9.36
C TRP A 166 -5.13 -7.83 10.48
N VAL A 167 -6.04 -7.44 11.38
CA VAL A 167 -5.73 -6.54 12.50
C VAL A 167 -6.20 -7.18 13.81
N VAL A 168 -5.35 -7.16 14.83
CA VAL A 168 -5.73 -7.56 16.18
C VAL A 168 -6.40 -6.38 16.88
N LYS A 169 -7.72 -6.48 17.05
CA LYS A 169 -8.54 -5.48 17.73
C LYS A 169 -7.98 -5.15 19.12
N GLY A 170 -7.76 -3.86 19.38
CA GLY A 170 -7.30 -3.33 20.67
C GLY A 170 -5.80 -3.49 20.94
N SER A 171 -5.03 -4.06 20.01
CA SER A 171 -3.59 -4.33 20.22
C SER A 171 -2.75 -3.06 20.42
N HIS A 172 -3.19 -1.91 19.93
CA HIS A 172 -2.55 -0.60 20.16
C HIS A 172 -2.47 -0.21 21.65
N LYS A 173 -3.37 -0.75 22.50
CA LYS A 173 -3.39 -0.48 23.95
C LYS A 173 -2.29 -1.21 24.71
N SER A 174 -1.65 -2.21 24.10
CA SER A 174 -0.56 -2.97 24.71
C SER A 174 0.79 -2.25 24.62
N GLY A 175 0.85 -1.08 23.99
CA GLY A 175 2.09 -0.36 23.75
C GLY A 175 3.01 -1.10 22.77
N SER A 176 4.31 -0.81 22.86
CA SER A 176 5.31 -1.50 22.02
C SER A 176 5.55 -2.91 22.55
N ILE A 177 5.40 -3.89 21.68
CA ILE A 177 5.74 -5.29 21.95
C ILE A 177 7.14 -5.55 21.41
N GLU A 178 7.92 -6.36 22.12
CA GLU A 178 9.24 -6.78 21.63
C GLU A 178 9.09 -7.52 20.30
N HIS A 179 9.68 -6.96 19.24
CA HIS A 179 9.63 -7.56 17.91
C HIS A 179 10.50 -8.83 17.89
N LYS A 180 9.87 -9.97 17.64
CA LYS A 180 10.57 -11.23 17.36
C LYS A 180 10.67 -11.41 15.87
N SER A 181 11.89 -11.58 15.37
CA SER A 181 12.13 -11.90 13.96
C SER A 181 11.28 -13.10 13.56
N ASN A 182 10.47 -12.91 12.53
CA ASN A 182 9.69 -13.98 11.92
C ASN A 182 10.33 -14.35 10.57
N LYS A 183 9.92 -15.47 9.96
CA LYS A 183 10.47 -15.94 8.68
C LYS A 183 10.30 -14.93 7.53
N PHE A 184 9.38 -13.99 7.68
CA PHE A 184 9.06 -12.94 6.72
C PHE A 184 9.93 -11.67 6.88
N GLY A 185 10.42 -11.39 8.10
CA GLY A 185 11.25 -10.23 8.42
C GLY A 185 12.73 -10.41 8.06
N ILE A 186 13.20 -11.66 7.89
CA ILE A 186 14.59 -11.99 7.54
C ILE A 186 14.98 -11.39 6.18
N HIS A 187 14.02 -11.15 5.29
CA HIS A 187 14.27 -10.57 3.97
C HIS A 187 14.82 -9.13 4.03
N LYS A 188 14.41 -8.31 5.00
CA LYS A 188 14.86 -6.92 5.08
C LYS A 188 16.31 -6.81 5.54
N ASP A 189 16.77 -7.65 6.47
CA ASP A 189 18.14 -7.59 7.02
C ASP A 189 19.20 -8.05 6.00
N THR A 190 18.84 -8.90 5.04
CA THR A 190 19.73 -9.34 3.95
C THR A 190 19.70 -8.46 2.70
N GLU A 191 18.75 -7.53 2.60
CA GLU A 191 18.54 -6.65 1.44
C GLU A 191 18.69 -5.16 1.75
N ILE A 192 19.19 -4.79 2.95
CA ILE A 192 19.57 -3.39 3.25
C ILE A 192 20.56 -2.86 2.20
N ASP A 193 21.44 -3.73 1.69
CA ASP A 193 22.38 -3.44 0.59
C ASP A 193 21.79 -3.64 -0.82
N LYS A 194 20.49 -3.92 -0.97
CA LYS A 194 19.84 -4.28 -2.25
C LYS A 194 18.60 -3.47 -2.63
N ARG A 195 18.20 -2.45 -1.86
CA ARG A 195 17.30 -1.41 -2.39
C ARG A 195 18.05 -0.66 -3.51
N GLY A 196 17.90 -1.12 -4.75
CA GLY A 196 18.52 -0.53 -5.94
C GLY A 196 19.80 -1.20 -6.46
N SER A 197 20.11 -2.44 -6.05
CA SER A 197 21.30 -3.17 -6.54
C SER A 197 20.92 -4.57 -7.01
N VAL A 198 21.25 -4.86 -8.27
CA VAL A 198 21.32 -6.22 -8.83
C VAL A 198 22.52 -6.95 -8.23
#